data_AF-A0A1H3PWT7-F1
#
_entry.id   AF-A0A1H3PWT7-F1
#
_cell.length_a   1.000
_cell.length_b   1.000
_cell.length_c   1.000
_cell.angle_alpha   90.00
_cell.angle_beta   90.00
_cell.angle_gamma   90.00
#
_symmetry.space_group_name_H-M   'P 1'
#
loop_
_entity.id
_entity.type
_entity.pdbx_description
1 polymer ?
#
loop_
_entity_poly.entity_id
_entity_poly.type
_entity_poly.pdbx_seq_one_letter_code
_entity_poly.pdbx_strand_id
1 'polypeptide(L)'
;MIEKAVTPPWLAKDRLLAQFAAQREKAMQHYIQFIAQGIDQESIWKHLNRQVFLGDDNFIKRMQEKIKGKSDDINIPQVQRRSPAKPLAEIAKAHKNRDRAIVAAYTTGEYSYQDIGTFFNLHFTTVGNIVRANRAKKIKAGK
;
A
#
# COMPACT_ATOMS: atom_id res chain seq x y z
N MET A 1 -19.31 -8.27 -30.81
CA MET A 1 -20.67 -7.90 -30.38
C MET A 1 -20.71 -8.04 -28.87
N ILE A 2 -20.83 -6.93 -28.13
CA ILE A 2 -21.06 -7.00 -26.67
C ILE A 2 -22.55 -7.23 -26.50
N GLU A 3 -22.94 -8.39 -25.97
CA GLU A 3 -24.34 -8.71 -25.69
C GLU A 3 -24.96 -7.67 -24.77
N LYS A 4 -26.24 -7.39 -24.98
CA LYS A 4 -27.00 -6.39 -24.23
C LYS A 4 -27.25 -6.92 -22.81
N ALA A 5 -26.28 -6.71 -21.92
CA ALA A 5 -26.34 -7.19 -20.55
C ALA A 5 -27.45 -6.49 -19.75
N VAL A 6 -28.25 -7.27 -19.02
CA VAL A 6 -29.23 -6.75 -18.07
C VAL A 6 -28.47 -5.96 -17.00
N THR A 7 -28.94 -4.73 -16.73
CA THR A 7 -28.31 -3.91 -15.69
C THR A 7 -28.48 -4.59 -14.33
N PRO A 8 -27.39 -4.89 -13.62
CA PRO A 8 -27.50 -5.47 -12.29
C PRO A 8 -28.16 -4.48 -11.32
N PRO A 9 -28.96 -4.94 -10.35
CA PRO A 9 -29.64 -4.06 -9.40
C PRO A 9 -28.68 -3.24 -8.52
N TRP A 10 -27.42 -3.69 -8.38
CA TRP A 10 -26.38 -2.97 -7.64
C TRP A 10 -25.74 -1.82 -8.44
N LEU A 11 -25.97 -1.73 -9.76
CA LEU A 11 -25.35 -0.71 -10.61
C LEU A 11 -26.21 0.56 -10.67
N ALA A 12 -25.87 1.55 -9.84
CA ALA A 12 -26.53 2.85 -9.79
C ALA A 12 -26.10 3.77 -10.96
N LYS A 13 -26.54 3.46 -12.19
CA LYS A 13 -26.18 4.19 -13.43
C LYS A 13 -26.40 5.70 -13.34
N ASP A 14 -27.52 6.12 -12.74
CA ASP A 14 -27.89 7.54 -12.71
C ASP A 14 -27.00 8.33 -11.75
N ARG A 15 -26.60 7.73 -10.61
CA ARG A 15 -25.64 8.34 -9.69
C ARG A 15 -24.25 8.45 -10.29
N LEU A 16 -23.84 7.44 -11.06
CA LEU A 16 -22.57 7.45 -11.79
C LEU A 16 -22.56 8.58 -12.84
N LEU A 17 -23.57 8.63 -13.71
CA LEU A 17 -23.64 9.61 -14.79
C LEU A 17 -23.80 11.05 -14.26
N ALA A 18 -24.45 11.24 -13.11
CA ALA A 18 -24.58 12.56 -12.49
C ALA A 18 -23.23 13.21 -12.11
N GLN A 19 -22.14 12.44 -12.02
CA GLN A 19 -20.78 12.99 -11.79
C GLN A 19 -20.21 13.68 -13.04
N PHE A 20 -20.77 13.43 -14.23
CA PHE A 20 -20.19 13.86 -15.51
C PHE A 20 -20.97 15.00 -16.18
N ALA A 21 -22.29 15.03 -16.03
CA ALA A 21 -23.15 16.15 -16.45
C ALA A 21 -24.58 16.00 -15.89
N ALA A 22 -25.34 17.10 -15.87
CA ALA A 22 -26.77 17.07 -15.54
C ALA A 22 -27.65 16.45 -16.65
N GLN A 23 -27.30 16.68 -17.92
CA GLN A 23 -28.02 16.10 -19.07
C GLN A 23 -27.47 14.71 -19.39
N ARG A 24 -28.35 13.71 -19.44
CA ARG A 24 -27.99 12.29 -19.56
C ARG A 24 -27.11 11.97 -20.77
N GLU A 25 -27.44 12.49 -21.94
CA GLU A 25 -26.66 12.25 -23.17
C GLU A 25 -25.24 12.80 -23.06
N LYS A 26 -25.11 14.03 -22.53
CA LYS A 26 -23.79 14.65 -22.27
C LYS A 26 -23.00 13.88 -21.22
N ALA A 27 -23.66 13.42 -20.16
CA ALA A 27 -23.02 12.61 -19.13
C ALA A 27 -22.47 11.30 -19.69
N MET A 28 -23.22 10.64 -20.58
CA MET A 28 -22.75 9.44 -21.27
C MET A 28 -21.54 9.71 -22.16
N GLN A 29 -21.59 10.79 -22.96
CA GLN A 29 -20.47 11.19 -23.81
C GLN A 29 -19.20 11.48 -22.99
N HIS A 30 -19.33 12.27 -21.92
CA HIS A 30 -18.23 12.57 -21.00
C HIS A 30 -17.70 11.32 -20.29
N TYR A 31 -18.57 10.41 -19.87
CA TYR A 31 -18.15 9.13 -19.28
C TYR A 31 -17.34 8.29 -20.27
N ILE A 32 -17.80 8.15 -21.52
CA ILE A 32 -17.08 7.43 -22.58
C ILE A 32 -15.72 8.07 -22.83
N GLN A 33 -15.68 9.40 -22.93
CA GLN A 33 -14.45 10.15 -23.13
C GLN A 33 -13.48 9.98 -21.96
N PHE A 34 -13.97 10.01 -20.72
CA PHE A 34 -13.18 9.78 -19.52
C PHE A 34 -12.55 8.38 -19.50
N ILE A 35 -13.32 7.35 -19.86
CA ILE A 35 -12.78 5.99 -19.96
C ILE A 35 -11.72 5.92 -21.07
N ALA A 36 -12.00 6.47 -22.25
CA ALA A 36 -11.04 6.48 -23.36
C ALA A 36 -9.74 7.22 -23.00
N GLN A 37 -9.82 8.32 -22.26
CA GLN A 37 -8.66 9.06 -21.76
C GLN A 37 -7.84 8.27 -20.73
N GLY A 38 -8.48 7.36 -19.99
CA GLY A 38 -7.82 6.51 -18.99
C GLY A 38 -7.22 5.22 -19.55
N ILE A 39 -7.60 4.80 -20.76
CA ILE A 39 -6.98 3.65 -21.44
C ILE A 39 -5.52 4.00 -21.76
N ASP A 40 -4.61 3.05 -21.53
CA ASP A 40 -3.16 3.18 -21.71
C ASP A 40 -2.45 4.26 -20.87
N GLN A 41 -3.17 4.91 -19.95
CA GLN A 41 -2.55 5.78 -18.95
C GLN A 41 -1.82 4.96 -17.89
N GLU A 42 -0.94 5.65 -17.18
CA GLU A 42 -0.22 5.07 -16.07
C GLU A 42 -1.20 4.46 -15.05
N SER A 43 -1.03 3.16 -14.81
CA SER A 43 -1.86 2.42 -13.87
C SER A 43 -1.88 3.14 -12.53
N ILE A 44 -3.07 3.50 -12.05
CA ILE A 44 -3.26 4.10 -10.71
C ILE A 44 -2.65 3.21 -9.61
N TRP A 45 -2.48 1.91 -9.90
CA TRP A 45 -1.81 0.95 -9.03
C TRP A 45 -0.32 1.21 -8.84
N LYS A 46 0.34 1.99 -9.72
CA LYS A 46 1.72 2.44 -9.49
C LYS A 46 1.84 3.37 -8.28
N HIS A 47 0.76 4.08 -7.93
CA HIS A 47 0.67 4.91 -6.73
C HIS A 47 -0.10 4.22 -5.60
N LEU A 48 -0.38 2.92 -5.72
CA LEU A 48 -0.95 2.14 -4.64
C LEU A 48 0.13 1.93 -3.59
N ASN A 49 0.02 2.69 -2.51
CA ASN A 49 0.93 2.60 -1.38
C ASN A 49 0.22 1.85 -0.24
N ARG A 50 0.91 0.87 0.36
CA ARG A 50 0.38 0.00 1.44
C ARG A 50 -0.90 -0.75 1.11
N GLN A 51 -1.08 -1.13 -0.16
CA GLN A 51 -2.16 -1.99 -0.66
C GLN A 51 -3.59 -1.44 -0.47
N VAL A 52 -3.76 -0.21 0.03
CA VAL A 52 -5.07 0.34 0.44
C VAL A 52 -5.21 1.84 0.19
N PHE A 53 -4.10 2.58 0.07
CA PHE A 53 -4.14 4.01 -0.21
C PHE A 53 -3.68 4.30 -1.64
N LEU A 54 -4.52 5.03 -2.36
CA LEU A 54 -4.20 5.63 -3.65
C LEU A 54 -3.82 7.09 -3.40
N GLY A 55 -2.51 7.38 -3.38
CA GLY A 55 -1.98 8.71 -3.09
C GLY A 55 -0.53 8.72 -2.63
N ASP A 56 0.03 9.90 -2.45
CA ASP A 56 1.42 10.11 -2.00
C ASP A 56 1.57 9.97 -0.47
N ASP A 57 2.82 9.94 0.02
CA ASP A 57 3.10 9.80 1.46
C ASP A 57 2.47 10.93 2.31
N ASN A 58 2.33 12.13 1.74
CA ASN A 58 1.66 13.25 2.38
C ASN A 58 0.16 12.99 2.53
N PHE A 59 -0.49 12.48 1.49
CA PHE A 59 -1.89 12.04 1.53
C PHE A 59 -2.10 10.96 2.60
N ILE A 60 -1.22 9.96 2.66
CA ILE A 60 -1.26 8.90 3.66
C ILE A 60 -1.15 9.49 5.07
N LYS A 61 -0.19 10.38 5.31
CA LYS A 61 -0.01 11.02 6.62
C LYS A 61 -1.29 11.76 7.05
N ARG A 62 -1.91 12.55 6.16
CA ARG A 62 -3.18 13.24 6.45
C ARG A 62 -4.33 12.27 6.73
N MET A 63 -4.42 11.16 5.99
CA MET A 63 -5.46 10.15 6.20
C MET A 63 -5.25 9.40 7.51
N GLN A 64 -4.01 9.07 7.86
CA GLN A 64 -3.67 8.44 9.14
C GLN A 64 -3.93 9.37 10.33
N GLU A 65 -3.71 10.67 10.19
CA GLU A 65 -4.07 11.66 11.20
C GLU A 65 -5.60 11.71 11.44
N LYS A 66 -6.42 11.55 10.40
CA LYS A 66 -7.88 11.45 10.54
C LYS A 66 -8.34 10.13 11.18
N ILE A 67 -7.49 9.09 11.16
CA ILE A 67 -7.77 7.78 11.76
C ILE A 67 -7.22 7.67 13.20
N LYS A 68 -6.29 8.57 13.61
CA LYS A 68 -5.79 8.65 15.00
C LYS A 68 -6.96 8.93 15.95
N GLY A 69 -7.40 7.88 16.63
CA GLY A 69 -8.60 7.86 17.49
C GLY A 69 -9.41 6.56 17.37
N LYS A 70 -9.22 5.78 16.28
CA LYS A 70 -9.82 4.46 16.07
C LYS A 70 -8.78 3.32 16.04
N SER A 71 -7.61 3.55 16.64
CA SER A 71 -6.43 2.68 16.51
C SER A 71 -6.61 1.27 17.07
N ASP A 72 -7.63 1.01 17.89
CA ASP A 72 -7.88 -0.29 18.53
C ASP A 72 -8.90 -1.17 17.80
N ASP A 73 -9.44 -0.74 16.65
CA ASP A 73 -10.41 -1.54 15.92
C ASP A 73 -9.77 -2.73 15.19
N ILE A 74 -9.82 -3.92 15.80
CA ILE A 74 -9.22 -5.20 15.39
C ILE A 74 -9.47 -5.56 13.90
N ASN A 75 -10.51 -4.98 13.27
CA ASN A 75 -10.86 -5.21 11.86
C ASN A 75 -9.95 -4.50 10.83
N ILE A 76 -9.08 -3.58 11.23
CA ILE A 76 -8.19 -2.87 10.30
C ILE A 76 -6.85 -3.61 10.22
N PRO A 77 -6.44 -4.20 9.08
CA PRO A 77 -5.17 -4.90 8.96
C PRO A 77 -3.98 -4.04 9.43
N GLN A 78 -3.05 -4.65 10.17
CA GLN A 78 -1.93 -3.95 10.79
C GLN A 78 -1.08 -3.14 9.80
N VAL A 79 -1.04 -3.57 8.53
CA VAL A 79 -0.37 -2.88 7.41
C VAL A 79 -0.97 -1.49 7.14
N GLN A 80 -2.26 -1.30 7.38
CA GLN A 80 -2.98 -0.03 7.16
C GLN A 80 -2.81 0.96 8.32
N ARG A 81 -2.47 0.46 9.51
CA ARG A 81 -2.35 1.23 10.76
C ARG A 81 -0.95 1.82 11.00
N ARG A 82 0.09 1.30 10.34
CA ARG A 82 1.48 1.64 10.63
C ARG A 82 1.87 2.99 10.07
N SER A 83 2.53 3.82 10.88
CA SER A 83 3.16 5.06 10.43
C SER A 83 4.32 4.75 9.46
N PRO A 84 4.65 5.68 8.55
CA PRO A 84 5.79 5.50 7.64
C PRO A 84 7.07 5.18 8.39
N ALA A 85 7.77 4.13 7.96
CA ALA A 85 9.09 3.81 8.50
C ALA A 85 10.09 4.89 8.09
N LYS A 86 11.12 5.06 8.92
CA LYS A 86 12.30 5.82 8.57
C LYS A 86 13.00 5.18 7.37
N PRO A 87 13.64 5.97 6.49
CA PRO A 87 14.45 5.46 5.38
C PRO A 87 15.44 4.36 5.81
N LEU A 88 15.64 3.34 4.96
CA LEU A 88 16.59 2.24 5.17
C LEU A 88 17.99 2.74 5.60
N ALA A 89 18.45 3.85 5.03
CA ALA A 89 19.74 4.47 5.37
C ALA A 89 19.80 4.99 6.81
N GLU A 90 18.70 5.55 7.33
CA GLU A 90 18.63 6.00 8.73
C GLU A 90 18.59 4.81 9.69
N ILE A 91 17.84 3.76 9.34
CA ILE A 91 17.79 2.52 10.12
C ILE A 91 19.19 1.89 10.16
N ALA A 92 19.88 1.84 9.04
CA ALA A 92 21.24 1.31 8.96
C ALA A 92 22.22 2.11 9.84
N LYS A 93 22.17 3.44 9.80
CA LYS A 93 23.02 4.32 10.63
C LYS A 93 22.72 4.19 12.14
N ALA A 94 21.45 3.96 12.50
CA ALA A 94 21.03 3.83 13.90
C ALA A 94 21.51 2.52 14.56
N HIS A 95 21.99 1.55 13.79
CA HIS A 95 22.36 0.23 14.29
C HIS A 95 23.81 -0.12 13.97
N LYS A 96 24.61 -0.34 15.02
CA LYS A 96 26.03 -0.74 14.90
C LYS A 96 26.25 -2.10 14.20
N ASN A 97 25.25 -2.97 14.19
CA ASN A 97 25.34 -4.29 13.58
C ASN A 97 24.36 -4.40 12.42
N ARG A 98 24.88 -4.74 11.23
CA ARG A 98 24.12 -4.95 10.00
C ARG A 98 22.93 -5.88 10.20
N ASP A 99 23.12 -7.00 10.89
CA ASP A 99 22.07 -7.99 11.10
C ASP A 99 20.96 -7.45 12.02
N ARG A 100 21.31 -6.56 12.98
CA ARG A 100 20.31 -5.84 13.78
C ARG A 100 19.58 -4.79 12.96
N ALA A 101 20.28 -4.09 12.06
CA ALA A 101 19.67 -3.14 11.13
C ALA A 101 18.70 -3.83 10.18
N ILE A 102 19.07 -5.00 9.65
CA ILE A 102 18.23 -5.84 8.79
C ILE A 102 16.97 -6.28 9.53
N VAL A 103 17.10 -6.76 10.77
CA VAL A 103 15.95 -7.14 11.59
C VAL A 103 15.07 -5.92 11.88
N ALA A 104 15.67 -4.78 12.23
CA ALA A 104 14.93 -3.55 12.50
C ALA A 104 14.15 -3.06 11.26
N ALA A 105 14.80 -3.03 10.09
CA ALA A 105 14.19 -2.68 8.82
C ALA A 105 13.05 -3.64 8.45
N TYR A 106 13.22 -4.94 8.68
CA TYR A 106 12.14 -5.90 8.45
C TYR A 106 10.98 -5.72 9.43
N THR A 107 11.26 -5.44 10.70
CA THR A 107 10.21 -5.25 11.72
C THR A 107 9.33 -4.03 11.48
N THR A 108 9.80 -3.04 10.72
CA THR A 108 8.94 -1.92 10.33
C THR A 108 7.80 -2.40 9.41
N GLY A 109 8.05 -3.43 8.60
CA GLY A 109 7.10 -3.97 7.62
C GLY A 109 6.95 -3.12 6.35
N GLU A 110 7.74 -2.05 6.21
CA GLU A 110 7.74 -1.20 5.00
C GLU A 110 8.72 -1.71 3.92
N TYR A 111 9.71 -2.52 4.31
CA TYR A 111 10.75 -3.00 3.41
C TYR A 111 10.64 -4.50 3.17
N SER A 112 10.58 -4.90 1.90
CA SER A 112 10.62 -6.31 1.51
C SER A 112 12.02 -6.90 1.71
N TYR A 113 12.14 -8.23 1.67
CA TYR A 113 13.45 -8.88 1.67
C TYR A 113 14.32 -8.47 0.46
N GLN A 114 13.69 -8.11 -0.67
CA GLN A 114 14.39 -7.62 -1.83
C GLN A 114 14.93 -6.20 -1.59
N ASP A 115 14.13 -5.29 -1.05
CA ASP A 115 14.56 -3.90 -0.75
C ASP A 115 15.72 -3.87 0.23
N ILE A 116 15.62 -4.66 1.31
CA ILE A 116 16.67 -4.81 2.32
C ILE A 116 17.92 -5.46 1.69
N GLY A 117 17.73 -6.47 0.84
CA GLY A 117 18.82 -7.17 0.16
C GLY A 117 19.61 -6.22 -0.75
N THR A 118 18.91 -5.49 -1.62
CA THR A 118 19.50 -4.48 -2.49
C THR A 118 20.27 -3.42 -1.70
N PHE A 119 19.70 -2.90 -0.61
CA PHE A 119 20.36 -1.87 0.20
C PHE A 119 21.65 -2.37 0.90
N PHE A 120 21.64 -3.59 1.44
CA PHE A 120 22.81 -4.16 2.13
C PHE A 120 23.75 -4.94 1.21
N ASN A 121 23.50 -4.94 -0.10
CA ASN A 121 24.20 -5.74 -1.11
C ASN A 121 24.23 -7.25 -0.75
N LEU A 122 23.06 -7.77 -0.36
CA LEU A 122 22.83 -9.15 0.02
C LEU A 122 21.73 -9.77 -0.83
N HIS A 123 21.84 -11.07 -1.07
CA HIS A 123 20.73 -11.83 -1.65
C HIS A 123 19.56 -11.91 -0.66
N PHE A 124 18.31 -11.85 -1.17
CA PHE A 124 17.10 -11.82 -0.34
C PHE A 124 16.96 -13.04 0.60
N THR A 125 17.52 -14.19 0.22
CA THR A 125 17.54 -15.41 1.05
C THR A 125 18.41 -15.23 2.30
N THR A 126 19.52 -14.49 2.20
CA THR A 126 20.40 -14.15 3.32
C THR A 126 19.68 -13.25 4.33
N VAL A 127 18.93 -12.27 3.83
CA VAL A 127 18.06 -11.43 4.66
C VAL A 127 17.05 -12.29 5.42
N GLY A 128 16.37 -13.22 4.73
CA GLY A 128 15.43 -14.15 5.35
C GLY A 128 16.07 -15.07 6.39
N ASN A 129 17.31 -15.50 6.21
CA ASN A 129 18.05 -16.29 7.20
C ASN A 129 18.35 -15.49 8.46
N ILE A 130 18.80 -14.24 8.32
CA ILE A 130 19.11 -13.33 9.43
C ILE A 130 17.85 -13.06 10.27
N VAL A 131 16.73 -12.76 9.62
CA VAL A 131 15.44 -12.52 10.29
C VAL A 131 14.96 -13.75 11.07
N ARG A 132 15.01 -14.95 10.45
CA ARG A 132 14.61 -16.21 11.09
C ARG A 132 15.50 -16.57 12.27
N ALA A 133 16.82 -16.40 12.13
CA ALA A 133 17.77 -16.66 13.20
C ALA A 133 17.54 -15.74 14.41
N ASN A 134 17.17 -14.46 14.17
CA ASN A 134 16.82 -13.54 15.25
C ASN A 134 15.54 -13.97 15.99
N ARG A 135 14.51 -14.41 15.25
CA ARG A 135 13.26 -14.91 15.84
C ARG A 135 13.51 -16.14 16.73
N ALA A 136 14.35 -17.07 16.29
CA ALA A 136 14.75 -18.23 17.09
C ALA A 136 15.53 -17.85 18.36
N LYS A 137 16.40 -16.83 18.29
CA LYS A 137 17.13 -16.30 19.46
C LYS A 137 16.20 -15.63 20.48
N LYS A 138 15.20 -14.87 20.05
CA LYS A 138 14.19 -14.28 20.96
C LYS A 138 13.39 -15.33 21.71
N ILE A 139 13.02 -16.44 21.06
CA ILE A 139 12.27 -17.54 21.69
C ILE A 139 13.10 -18.23 22.79
N LYS A 140 14.41 -18.37 22.60
CA LYS A 140 15.31 -18.98 23.60
C LYS A 140 15.65 -18.05 24.77
N ALA A 141 15.62 -16.73 24.58
CA ALA A 141 15.97 -15.74 25.61
C ALA A 141 14.81 -15.35 26.55
N GLY A 142 13.57 -15.68 26.18
CA GLY A 142 12.38 -15.46 27.00
C GLY A 142 11.92 -16.69 27.79
N LYS A 143 12.80 -17.68 27.97
CA LYS A 143 12.55 -18.91 28.73
C LYS A 143 13.53 -18.99 29.89
#